data_AF-A0A2A2G0U3-F1
#
_entry.id   AF-A0A2A2G0U3-F1
#
_cell.length_a   1.000
_cell.length_b   1.000
_cell.length_c   1.000
_cell.angle_alpha   90.00
_cell.angle_beta   90.00
_cell.angle_gamma   90.00
#
_symmetry.space_group_name_H-M   'P 1'
#
loop_
_entity.id
_entity.type
_entity.pdbx_description
1 polymer ?
#
loop_
_entity_poly.entity_id
_entity_poly.type
_entity_poly.pdbx_seq_one_letter_code
_entity_poly.pdbx_strand_id
1 'polypeptide(L)'
;MTISVSGALAVELHPLTPTQWVATYYPMVATPVGRWAEVTWDLHQHPMPAASVPREPARWLEACSPDPEHPCYAGHREWAAELAAGYAAALAVHDSEAVKEPLSAQEAQLLGEDTFLVPAGQLSEWVLDDLDGEISNVCG
;
A
#
# COMPACT_ATOMS: atom_id res chain seq x y z
N MET A 1 -27.75 6.64 -11.93
CA MET A 1 -26.99 7.13 -10.76
C MET A 1 -26.33 5.93 -10.11
N THR A 2 -25.06 5.69 -10.38
CA THR A 2 -24.26 4.65 -9.74
C THR A 2 -23.27 5.35 -8.84
N ILE A 3 -23.58 5.42 -7.55
CA ILE A 3 -22.63 5.92 -6.56
C ILE A 3 -21.63 4.78 -6.36
N SER A 4 -20.61 4.72 -7.21
CA SER A 4 -19.45 3.86 -6.97
C SER A 4 -18.60 4.55 -5.92
N VAL A 5 -18.95 4.44 -4.64
CA VAL A 5 -17.99 4.72 -3.57
C VAL A 5 -17.12 3.47 -3.45
N SER A 6 -16.16 3.28 -4.35
CA SER A 6 -15.13 2.26 -4.14
C SER A 6 -13.96 2.89 -3.41
N GLY A 7 -14.20 3.24 -2.14
CA GLY A 7 -13.20 3.75 -1.20
C GLY A 7 -12.78 2.68 -0.18
N ALA A 8 -12.87 1.40 -0.54
CA ALA A 8 -12.43 0.31 0.33
C ALA A 8 -10.90 0.24 0.32
N LEU A 9 -10.30 0.14 1.51
CA LEU A 9 -8.87 0.02 1.72
C LEU A 9 -8.56 -1.37 2.29
N ALA A 10 -7.38 -1.88 1.95
CA ALA A 10 -6.88 -3.10 2.56
C ALA A 10 -6.05 -2.75 3.79
N VAL A 11 -6.20 -3.54 4.85
CA VAL A 11 -5.52 -3.35 6.13
C VAL A 11 -4.67 -4.58 6.44
N GLU A 12 -3.40 -4.34 6.73
CA GLU A 12 -2.51 -5.30 7.38
C GLU A 12 -2.37 -4.95 8.86
N LEU A 13 -2.73 -5.89 9.73
CA LEU A 13 -2.51 -5.82 11.17
C LEU A 13 -1.29 -6.65 11.53
N HIS A 14 -0.28 -6.02 12.10
CA HIS A 14 0.94 -6.70 12.52
C HIS A 14 1.50 -6.13 13.83
N PRO A 15 2.20 -6.98 14.63
CA PRO A 15 2.87 -6.53 15.82
C PRO A 15 4.15 -5.76 15.47
N LEU A 16 4.25 -4.52 15.93
CA LEU A 16 5.49 -3.73 15.85
C LEU A 16 6.46 -4.12 16.98
N THR A 17 5.91 -4.39 18.17
CA THR A 17 6.63 -4.94 19.32
C THR A 17 5.70 -5.95 20.03
N PRO A 18 6.17 -6.73 21.03
CA PRO A 18 5.31 -7.70 21.73
C PRO A 18 4.04 -7.11 22.37
N THR A 19 4.01 -5.80 22.60
CA THR A 19 2.88 -5.10 23.22
C THR A 19 2.27 -4.03 22.33
N GLN A 20 2.84 -3.77 21.14
CA GLN A 20 2.37 -2.73 20.23
C GLN A 20 1.97 -3.32 18.89
N TRP A 21 0.84 -2.88 18.41
CA TRP A 21 0.26 -3.28 17.14
C TRP A 21 0.12 -2.06 16.24
N VAL A 22 0.17 -2.29 14.94
CA VAL A 22 -0.05 -1.25 13.94
C VAL A 22 -0.97 -1.80 12.85
N ALA A 23 -1.85 -0.94 12.36
CA ALA A 23 -2.65 -1.15 11.17
C ALA A 23 -2.03 -0.34 10.02
N THR A 24 -1.56 -1.02 8.98
CA THR A 24 -1.10 -0.39 7.74
C THR A 24 -2.21 -0.44 6.70
N TYR A 25 -2.52 0.69 6.08
CA TYR A 25 -3.59 0.85 5.11
C TYR A 25 -3.02 0.97 3.70
N TYR A 26 -3.60 0.23 2.77
CA TYR A 26 -3.20 0.15 1.37
C TYR A 26 -4.38 0.47 0.45
N PRO A 27 -4.14 1.07 -0.73
CA PRO A 27 -5.19 1.21 -1.72
C PRO A 27 -5.58 -0.18 -2.26
N MET A 28 -6.85 -0.32 -2.66
CA MET A 28 -7.32 -1.51 -3.35
C MET A 28 -7.43 -1.24 -4.85
N VAL A 29 -6.86 -2.15 -5.66
CA VAL A 29 -6.96 -2.11 -7.12
C VAL A 29 -8.08 -3.03 -7.57
N ALA A 30 -9.05 -2.46 -8.29
CA ALA A 30 -10.12 -3.23 -8.92
C ALA A 30 -9.60 -3.95 -10.18
N THR A 31 -9.93 -5.22 -10.30
CA THR A 31 -9.60 -6.06 -11.46
C THR A 31 -10.86 -6.79 -11.93
N PRO A 32 -10.86 -7.36 -13.16
CA PRO A 32 -11.99 -8.16 -13.63
C PRO A 32 -12.34 -9.37 -12.75
N VAL A 33 -11.39 -9.86 -11.94
CA VAL A 33 -11.55 -11.03 -11.07
C VAL A 33 -11.88 -10.67 -9.62
N GLY A 34 -12.01 -9.38 -9.29
CA GLY A 34 -12.21 -8.88 -7.93
C GLY A 34 -11.24 -7.76 -7.59
N ARG A 35 -11.04 -7.49 -6.30
CA ARG A 35 -10.11 -6.47 -5.82
C ARG A 35 -9.00 -7.10 -4.99
N TRP A 36 -7.83 -6.47 -5.01
CA TRP A 36 -6.69 -6.87 -4.20
C TRP A 36 -5.94 -5.63 -3.71
N ALA A 37 -5.12 -5.81 -2.68
CA ALA A 37 -4.36 -4.75 -2.04
C ALA A 37 -3.09 -4.41 -2.81
N GLU A 38 -2.89 -3.14 -3.17
CA GLU A 38 -1.64 -2.68 -3.78
C GLU A 38 -0.59 -2.44 -2.68
N VAL A 39 0.37 -3.37 -2.55
CA VAL A 39 1.38 -3.38 -1.47
C VAL A 39 2.62 -2.55 -1.81
N THR A 40 2.64 -1.91 -2.97
CA THR A 40 3.75 -1.06 -3.41
C THR A 40 3.75 0.29 -2.71
N TRP A 41 2.63 0.70 -2.10
CA TRP A 41 2.48 2.00 -1.45
C TRP A 41 1.58 1.94 -0.20
N ASP A 42 2.16 2.25 0.96
CA ASP A 42 1.44 2.43 2.22
C ASP A 42 0.77 3.83 2.24
N LEU A 43 -0.55 3.90 2.41
CA LEU A 43 -1.26 5.18 2.54
C LEU A 43 -1.11 5.77 3.94
N HIS A 44 -1.23 4.93 4.96
CA HIS A 44 -1.23 5.35 6.35
C HIS A 44 -0.88 4.20 7.28
N GLN A 45 -0.21 4.52 8.39
CA GLN A 45 0.02 3.60 9.49
C GLN A 45 -0.65 4.16 10.74
N HIS A 46 -1.50 3.36 11.37
CA HIS A 46 -2.24 3.73 12.57
C HIS A 46 -1.83 2.84 13.76
N PRO A 47 -1.32 3.42 14.86
CA PRO A 47 -1.04 2.66 16.08
C PRO A 47 -2.33 2.08 16.66
N MET A 48 -2.28 0.81 17.05
CA MET A 48 -3.41 0.11 17.67
C MET A 48 -3.17 -0.01 19.17
N PRO A 49 -4.24 0.01 20.00
CA PRO A 49 -4.12 -0.26 21.42
C PRO A 49 -3.68 -1.72 21.63
N ALA A 50 -3.02 -1.96 22.76
CA ALA A 50 -2.59 -3.30 23.13
C ALA A 50 -3.79 -4.27 23.11
N ALA A 51 -3.64 -5.42 22.47
CA ALA A 51 -4.69 -6.43 22.41
C ALA A 51 -4.88 -7.07 23.79
N SER A 52 -6.13 -7.12 24.27
CA SER A 52 -6.52 -7.85 25.49
C SER A 52 -6.19 -9.35 25.40
N VAL A 53 -6.23 -9.89 24.17
CA VAL A 53 -6.00 -11.30 23.84
C VAL A 53 -4.90 -11.34 22.77
N PRO A 54 -3.95 -12.30 22.83
CA PRO A 54 -3.00 -12.52 21.76
C PRO A 54 -3.75 -12.68 20.42
N ARG A 55 -3.49 -11.77 19.48
CA ARG A 55 -4.04 -11.82 18.13
C ARG A 55 -2.99 -12.34 17.18
N GLU A 56 -3.44 -13.07 16.16
CA GLU A 56 -2.60 -13.40 15.03
C GLU A 56 -2.50 -12.18 14.11
N PRO A 57 -1.35 -11.95 13.46
CA PRO A 57 -1.26 -10.98 12.37
C PRO A 57 -2.35 -11.29 11.33
N ALA A 58 -3.07 -10.26 10.91
CA ALA A 58 -4.12 -10.39 9.91
C ALA A 58 -3.73 -9.60 8.68
N ARG A 59 -3.73 -10.26 7.52
CA ARG A 59 -3.45 -9.60 6.25
C ARG A 59 -4.72 -9.46 5.43
N TRP A 60 -4.84 -8.29 4.81
CA TRP A 60 -5.87 -7.97 3.84
C TRP A 60 -7.29 -7.98 4.39
N LEU A 61 -7.45 -7.41 5.60
CA LEU A 61 -8.78 -7.04 6.07
C LEU A 61 -9.30 -5.89 5.21
N GLU A 62 -10.58 -5.90 4.91
CA GLU A 62 -11.19 -4.83 4.15
C GLU A 62 -11.82 -3.81 5.10
N ALA A 63 -11.33 -2.58 5.04
CA ALA A 63 -11.93 -1.43 5.72
C ALA A 63 -12.68 -0.58 4.68
N CYS A 64 -13.95 -0.31 4.93
CA CYS A 64 -14.82 0.38 3.97
C CYS A 64 -15.71 1.46 4.59
N SER A 65 -15.51 1.78 5.87
CA SER A 65 -16.35 2.76 6.57
C SER A 65 -15.60 3.46 7.68
N PRO A 66 -15.80 4.78 7.89
CA PRO A 66 -15.30 5.48 9.07
C PRO A 66 -16.19 5.25 10.30
N ASP A 67 -17.24 4.43 10.20
CA ASP A 67 -18.13 4.06 11.31
C ASP A 67 -17.58 2.82 12.05
N PRO A 68 -17.24 2.91 13.35
CA PRO A 68 -16.76 1.77 14.12
C PRO A 68 -17.80 0.66 14.31
N GLU A 69 -19.10 0.95 14.19
CA GLU A 69 -20.14 -0.08 14.28
C GLU A 69 -20.38 -0.80 12.94
N HIS A 70 -19.61 -0.45 11.89
CA HIS A 70 -19.77 -1.06 10.58
C HIS A 70 -19.43 -2.56 10.58
N PRO A 71 -20.23 -3.42 9.91
CA PRO A 71 -20.03 -4.87 9.92
C PRO A 71 -18.65 -5.37 9.45
N CYS A 72 -17.90 -4.59 8.68
CA CYS A 72 -16.54 -4.95 8.26
C CYS A 72 -15.59 -5.16 9.44
N TYR A 73 -15.86 -4.54 10.60
CA TYR A 73 -15.06 -4.67 11.81
C TYR A 73 -15.53 -5.76 12.76
N ALA A 74 -16.52 -6.58 12.39
CA ALA A 74 -17.11 -7.57 13.29
C ALA A 74 -16.08 -8.56 13.87
N GLY A 75 -15.06 -8.96 13.10
CA GLY A 75 -13.96 -9.81 13.57
C GLY A 75 -12.91 -9.10 14.46
N HIS A 76 -12.98 -7.77 14.52
CA HIS A 76 -11.97 -6.90 15.14
C HIS A 76 -12.65 -5.82 16.01
N ARG A 77 -13.75 -6.19 16.69
CA ARG A 77 -14.60 -5.21 17.42
C ARG A 77 -13.86 -4.41 18.49
N GLU A 78 -12.89 -5.02 19.17
CA GLU A 78 -12.04 -4.33 20.18
C GLU A 78 -11.17 -3.21 19.59
N TRP A 79 -10.94 -3.26 18.28
CA TRP A 79 -10.11 -2.33 17.51
C TRP A 79 -10.92 -1.52 16.51
N ALA A 80 -12.25 -1.64 16.53
CA ALA A 80 -13.09 -1.05 15.50
C ALA A 80 -13.01 0.48 15.49
N ALA A 81 -12.88 1.12 16.65
CA ALA A 81 -12.71 2.56 16.74
C ALA A 81 -11.44 3.05 16.06
N GLU A 82 -10.32 2.38 16.33
CA GLU A 82 -9.01 2.73 15.78
C GLU A 82 -8.86 2.32 14.32
N LEU A 83 -9.50 1.21 13.91
CA LEU A 83 -9.59 0.82 12.51
C LEU A 83 -10.42 1.81 11.69
N ALA A 84 -11.54 2.28 12.24
CA ALA A 84 -12.37 3.29 11.59
C ALA A 84 -11.66 4.66 11.51
N ALA A 85 -10.96 5.05 12.57
CA ALA A 85 -10.17 6.28 12.60
C ALA A 85 -8.99 6.23 11.61
N GLY A 86 -8.24 5.12 11.60
CA GLY A 86 -7.15 4.90 10.66
C GLY A 86 -7.64 4.85 9.20
N TYR A 87 -8.79 4.22 8.95
CA TYR A 87 -9.46 4.25 7.65
C TYR A 87 -9.78 5.69 7.21
N ALA A 88 -10.40 6.50 8.08
CA ALA A 88 -10.74 7.88 7.75
C ALA A 88 -9.49 8.73 7.44
N ALA A 89 -8.40 8.54 8.20
CA ALA A 89 -7.12 9.21 7.94
C ALA A 89 -6.48 8.76 6.62
N ALA A 90 -6.46 7.45 6.35
CA ALA A 90 -5.92 6.88 5.12
C ALA A 90 -6.72 7.35 3.89
N LEU A 91 -8.04 7.44 4.00
CA LEU A 91 -8.91 7.94 2.94
C LEU A 91 -8.63 9.41 2.63
N ALA A 92 -8.40 10.24 3.65
CA ALA A 92 -8.04 11.64 3.45
C ALA A 92 -6.71 11.82 2.71
N VAL A 93 -5.71 10.96 2.98
CA VAL A 93 -4.44 10.94 2.23
C VAL A 93 -4.70 10.53 0.78
N HIS A 94 -5.40 9.42 0.57
CA HIS A 94 -5.72 8.90 -0.76
C HIS A 94 -6.47 9.92 -1.62
N ASP A 95 -7.49 10.59 -1.06
CA ASP A 95 -8.26 11.62 -1.76
C ASP A 95 -7.41 12.87 -2.05
N SER A 96 -6.50 13.25 -1.15
CA SER A 96 -5.59 14.38 -1.40
C SER A 96 -4.57 14.11 -2.51
N GLU A 97 -4.17 12.85 -2.68
CA GLU A 97 -3.30 12.43 -3.78
C GLU A 97 -4.06 12.33 -5.10
N ALA A 98 -5.32 11.88 -5.09
CA ALA A 98 -6.18 11.87 -6.26
C ALA A 98 -6.58 13.29 -6.74
N VAL A 99 -6.54 14.28 -5.85
CA VAL A 99 -6.79 15.70 -6.15
C VAL A 99 -5.52 16.44 -6.61
N LYS A 100 -4.33 15.82 -6.59
CA LYS A 100 -3.21 16.32 -7.40
C LYS A 100 -3.65 16.21 -8.85
N GLU A 101 -3.93 17.39 -9.41
CA GLU A 101 -4.50 17.67 -10.71
C GLU A 101 -4.04 16.67 -11.79
N PRO A 102 -4.90 16.29 -12.76
CA PRO A 102 -4.42 15.55 -13.91
C PRO A 102 -3.29 16.39 -14.50
N LEU A 103 -2.06 15.86 -14.41
CA LEU A 103 -0.85 16.53 -14.89
C LEU A 103 -1.20 17.20 -16.21
N SER A 104 -1.04 18.52 -16.25
CA SER A 104 -1.27 19.22 -17.50
C SER A 104 -0.38 18.55 -18.55
N ALA A 105 -0.83 18.47 -19.80
CA ALA A 105 -0.05 17.82 -20.87
C ALA A 105 1.38 18.38 -21.01
N GLN A 106 1.68 19.52 -20.36
CA GLN A 106 2.99 20.16 -20.27
C GLN A 106 3.89 19.57 -19.18
N GLU A 107 3.35 19.10 -18.05
CA GLU A 107 4.14 18.43 -17.00
C GLU A 107 4.48 16.98 -17.36
N ALA A 108 3.61 16.31 -18.12
CA ALA A 108 3.91 15.00 -18.72
C ALA A 108 5.04 15.07 -19.78
N GLN A 109 5.26 16.24 -20.39
CA GLN A 109 6.38 16.46 -21.33
C GLN A 109 7.70 16.73 -20.61
N LEU A 110 7.68 17.43 -19.46
CA LEU A 110 8.87 17.71 -18.66
C LEU A 110 9.43 16.47 -17.94
N LEU A 111 8.59 15.49 -17.59
CA LEU A 111 9.04 14.21 -17.04
C LEU A 111 9.56 13.22 -18.11
N GLY A 112 9.56 13.62 -19.39
CA GLY A 112 10.09 12.83 -20.50
C GLY A 112 11.61 12.97 -20.70
N GLU A 113 12.28 13.85 -19.95
CA GLU A 113 13.71 14.13 -20.13
C GLU A 113 14.64 13.34 -19.18
N ASP A 114 14.10 12.70 -18.14
CA ASP A 114 14.93 11.98 -17.13
C ASP A 114 14.39 10.57 -16.80
N THR A 115 13.68 9.94 -17.72
CA THR A 115 13.28 8.53 -17.57
C THR A 115 13.35 7.82 -18.92
N PHE A 116 14.37 6.98 -19.10
CA PHE A 116 14.48 6.10 -20.26
C PHE A 116 13.41 5.00 -20.18
N LEU A 117 12.30 5.18 -20.89
CA LEU A 117 11.33 4.13 -21.15
C LEU A 117 11.92 3.19 -22.20
N VAL A 118 12.37 2.01 -21.78
CA VAL A 118 12.79 0.94 -22.71
C VAL A 118 11.54 0.27 -23.28
N PRO A 119 11.28 0.33 -24.60
CA PRO A 119 10.15 -0.33 -25.21
C PRO A 119 10.30 -1.85 -25.11
N ALA A 120 9.21 -2.56 -24.82
CA ALA A 120 9.20 -4.02 -24.61
C ALA A 120 9.75 -4.86 -25.80
N GLY A 121 9.92 -4.26 -26.98
CA GLY A 121 10.54 -4.88 -28.15
C GLY A 121 12.08 -4.87 -28.18
N GLN A 122 12.77 -4.30 -27.18
CA GLN A 122 14.24 -4.26 -27.12
C GLN A 122 14.86 -5.05 -25.95
N LEU A 123 14.10 -5.91 -25.28
CA LEU A 123 14.60 -6.80 -24.21
C LEU A 123 15.26 -8.08 -24.76
N SER A 124 16.12 -7.95 -25.75
CA SER A 124 16.96 -9.06 -26.21
C SER A 124 18.36 -8.50 -26.42
N GLU A 125 19.30 -8.92 -25.56
CA GLU A 125 20.72 -8.53 -25.50
C GLU A 125 21.14 -7.51 -24.40
N TRP A 126 20.50 -7.53 -23.23
CA TRP A 126 21.23 -7.15 -22.01
C TRP A 126 21.76 -8.43 -21.36
N VAL A 127 22.79 -8.98 -21.99
CA VAL A 127 23.74 -9.89 -21.33
C VAL A 127 24.40 -9.05 -20.22
N LEU A 128 24.30 -9.54 -18.98
CA LEU A 128 25.11 -9.06 -17.88
C LEU A 128 26.58 -9.38 -18.22
N ASP A 129 27.28 -8.42 -18.79
CA ASP A 129 28.74 -8.50 -18.88
C ASP A 129 29.33 -8.31 -17.48
N ASP A 130 30.23 -9.23 -17.17
CA ASP A 130 30.73 -9.57 -15.84
C ASP A 130 31.15 -8.37 -14.98
N LEU A 131 30.73 -8.46 -13.72
CA LEU A 131 31.33 -7.78 -12.59
C LEU A 131 32.76 -8.33 -12.43
N ASP A 132 33.77 -7.68 -13.02
CA ASP A 132 35.18 -7.98 -12.76
C ASP A 132 35.51 -7.53 -11.33
N GLY A 133 35.21 -8.44 -10.40
CA GLY A 133 35.58 -8.35 -9.01
C GLY A 133 37.09 -8.49 -8.89
N GLU A 134 37.75 -7.37 -8.63
CA GLU A 134 39.10 -7.30 -8.09
C GLU A 134 39.18 -8.15 -6.80
N ILE A 135 39.60 -9.41 -6.94
CA ILE A 135 40.04 -10.25 -5.83
C ILE A 135 41.38 -10.87 -6.21
N SER A 136 42.41 -10.05 -6.33
CA SER A 136 43.78 -10.53 -6.27
C SER A 136 44.24 -10.58 -4.81
N ASN A 137 43.98 -11.71 -4.15
CA ASN A 137 44.70 -12.08 -2.94
C ASN A 137 44.85 -13.60 -2.81
N VAL A 138 45.90 -14.15 -3.46
CA VAL A 138 46.69 -15.34 -3.09
C VAL A 138 47.84 -15.38 -4.13
N CYS A 139 49.14 -15.56 -3.88
CA CYS A 139 49.92 -16.17 -2.81
C CYS A 139 51.38 -15.68 -2.95
N GLY A 140 52.11 -15.53 -1.84
CA GLY A 140 53.55 -15.25 -1.82
C GLY A 140 54.04 -14.84 -0.44
#